data_AF-A0A452U2Q3-F1
#
_entry.id   AF-A0A452U2Q3-F1
#
_cell.length_a   1.000
_cell.length_b   1.000
_cell.length_c   1.000
_cell.angle_alpha   90.00
_cell.angle_beta   90.00
_cell.angle_gamma   90.00
#
_symmetry.space_group_name_H-M   'P 1'
#
loop_
_entity.id
_entity.type
_entity.pdbx_description
1 polymer ?
#
loop_
_entity_poly.entity_id
_entity_poly.type
_entity_poly.pdbx_seq_one_letter_code
_entity_poly.pdbx_strand_id
1 'polypeptide(L)'
;MMAKAESLCRIGDKEGALTAFHKTYDKTVALGHRLDIVFYLLRIGLFYMDNDLITRNTEKAKSLIEEGGDWDRRNRLKVYQGLYCVAIRDFKQAAELFLDTVSTFTSYELMDYKTFVTYTVYVSMIALERPDLREKVIKGAEILEVLHSLPAVRQYLFSLYECRYSVFFQSLGKDRAARFNDLSLS
;
A
#
# COMPACT_ATOMS: atom_id res chain seq x y z
N MET A 1 -12.37 2.37 -24.82
CA MET A 1 -13.16 1.77 -23.71
C MET A 1 -12.46 1.97 -22.38
N MET A 2 -11.15 1.73 -22.27
CA MET A 2 -10.34 2.04 -21.07
C MET A 2 -10.52 3.47 -20.54
N ALA A 3 -10.39 4.50 -21.39
CA ALA A 3 -10.55 5.90 -20.98
C ALA A 3 -11.95 6.25 -20.43
N LYS A 4 -13.00 5.51 -20.84
CA LYS A 4 -14.36 5.67 -20.30
C LYS A 4 -14.50 5.00 -18.94
N ALA A 5 -13.77 3.91 -18.69
CA ALA A 5 -13.74 3.25 -17.39
C ALA A 5 -12.90 4.07 -16.39
N GLU A 6 -11.79 4.68 -16.83
CA GLU A 6 -10.99 5.61 -16.03
C GLU A 6 -11.78 6.88 -15.66
N SER A 7 -12.56 7.44 -16.60
CA SER A 7 -13.41 8.59 -16.27
C SER A 7 -14.53 8.21 -15.30
N LEU A 8 -15.13 7.02 -15.42
CA LEU A 8 -16.12 6.52 -14.47
C LEU A 8 -15.53 6.25 -13.07
N CYS A 9 -14.28 5.74 -12.99
CA CYS A 9 -13.53 5.66 -11.74
C CYS A 9 -13.33 7.05 -11.11
N ARG A 10 -13.03 8.06 -11.93
CA ARG A 10 -12.86 9.44 -11.46
C ARG A 10 -14.16 10.09 -11.01
N ILE A 11 -15.30 9.65 -11.55
CA ILE A 11 -16.65 10.14 -11.21
C ILE A 11 -17.21 9.41 -9.97
N GLY A 12 -16.72 8.21 -9.64
CA GLY A 12 -17.17 7.46 -8.46
C GLY A 12 -18.50 6.75 -8.66
N ASP A 13 -18.78 6.25 -9.88
CA ASP A 13 -19.95 5.41 -10.16
C ASP A 13 -19.56 3.92 -10.07
N LYS A 14 -19.88 3.28 -8.93
CA LYS A 14 -19.52 1.88 -8.63
C LYS A 14 -20.08 0.89 -9.67
N GLU A 15 -21.37 1.01 -10.01
CA GLU A 15 -22.08 0.03 -10.85
C GLU A 15 -21.75 0.22 -12.34
N GLY A 16 -21.68 1.49 -12.78
CA GLY A 16 -21.27 1.83 -14.14
C GLY A 16 -19.83 1.41 -14.43
N ALA A 17 -18.93 1.61 -13.47
CA ALA A 17 -17.53 1.20 -13.58
C ALA A 17 -17.39 -0.33 -13.63
N LEU A 18 -18.01 -1.07 -12.70
CA LEU A 18 -17.98 -2.55 -12.69
C LEU A 18 -18.45 -3.13 -14.02
N THR A 19 -19.57 -2.66 -14.55
CA THR A 19 -20.13 -3.14 -15.82
C THR A 19 -19.22 -2.81 -17.01
N ALA A 20 -18.61 -1.61 -17.01
CA ALA A 20 -17.65 -1.23 -18.03
C ALA A 20 -16.38 -2.08 -17.95
N PHE A 21 -15.83 -2.35 -16.77
CA PHE A 21 -14.65 -3.19 -16.59
C PHE A 21 -14.90 -4.63 -16.98
N HIS A 22 -16.06 -5.22 -16.66
CA HIS A 22 -16.43 -6.56 -17.12
C HIS A 22 -16.49 -6.64 -18.65
N LYS A 23 -17.17 -5.69 -19.30
CA LYS A 23 -17.22 -5.63 -20.79
C LYS A 23 -15.86 -5.42 -21.43
N THR A 24 -14.95 -4.73 -20.74
CA THR A 24 -13.59 -4.49 -21.24
C THR A 24 -12.73 -5.74 -21.04
N TYR A 25 -12.87 -6.44 -19.91
CA TYR A 25 -12.18 -7.68 -19.59
C TYR A 25 -12.45 -8.77 -20.65
N ASP A 26 -13.72 -8.97 -21.01
CA ASP A 26 -14.12 -9.97 -22.02
C ASP A 26 -13.55 -9.68 -23.42
N LYS A 27 -13.32 -8.41 -23.75
CA LYS A 27 -12.79 -7.98 -25.05
C LYS A 27 -11.27 -7.95 -25.10
N THR A 28 -10.59 -7.83 -23.96
CA THR A 28 -9.13 -7.82 -23.90
C THR A 28 -8.54 -9.21 -24.00
N VAL A 29 -7.66 -9.41 -24.98
CA VAL A 29 -6.93 -10.67 -25.22
C VAL A 29 -5.55 -10.67 -24.54
N ALA A 30 -4.93 -9.49 -24.37
CA ALA A 30 -3.61 -9.36 -23.76
C ALA A 30 -3.68 -9.49 -22.22
N LEU A 31 -2.90 -10.44 -21.66
CA LEU A 31 -2.77 -10.69 -20.22
C LEU A 31 -2.39 -9.43 -19.41
N GLY A 32 -1.46 -8.61 -19.93
CA GLY A 32 -1.04 -7.37 -19.26
C GLY A 32 -2.21 -6.40 -19.04
N HIS A 33 -3.04 -6.19 -20.05
CA HIS A 33 -4.21 -5.30 -19.94
C HIS A 33 -5.32 -5.85 -19.06
N ARG A 34 -5.46 -7.18 -18.97
CA ARG A 34 -6.37 -7.82 -18.00
C ARG A 34 -5.92 -7.53 -16.58
N LEU A 35 -4.62 -7.63 -16.29
CA LEU A 35 -4.05 -7.27 -14.99
C LEU A 35 -4.29 -5.80 -14.65
N ASP A 36 -4.06 -4.90 -15.59
CA ASP A 36 -4.28 -3.46 -15.39
C ASP A 36 -5.76 -3.16 -15.04
N ILE A 37 -6.72 -3.84 -15.69
CA ILE A 37 -8.16 -3.76 -15.36
C ILE A 37 -8.43 -4.25 -13.93
N VAL A 38 -7.84 -5.38 -13.53
CA VAL A 38 -8.03 -5.91 -12.17
C VAL A 38 -7.47 -4.95 -11.11
N PHE A 39 -6.35 -4.26 -11.39
CA PHE A 39 -5.84 -3.21 -10.50
C PHE A 39 -6.79 -2.02 -10.36
N TYR A 40 -7.48 -1.61 -11.44
CA TYR A 40 -8.52 -0.58 -11.34
C TYR A 40 -9.71 -1.04 -10.48
N LEU A 41 -10.14 -2.29 -10.64
CA LEU A 41 -11.20 -2.86 -9.79
C LEU A 41 -10.78 -2.96 -8.32
N LEU A 42 -9.51 -3.27 -8.04
CA LEU A 42 -8.98 -3.27 -6.68
C LEU A 42 -8.97 -1.88 -6.06
N ARG A 43 -8.61 -0.84 -6.84
CA ARG A 43 -8.65 0.56 -6.40
C ARG A 43 -10.07 1.00 -6.04
N ILE A 44 -11.05 0.65 -6.86
CA ILE A 44 -12.46 0.91 -6.55
C ILE A 44 -12.87 0.16 -5.28
N GLY A 45 -12.50 -1.12 -5.16
CA GLY A 45 -12.79 -1.93 -3.96
C GLY A 45 -12.23 -1.30 -2.69
N LEU A 46 -10.99 -0.80 -2.72
CA LEU A 46 -10.35 -0.07 -1.62
C LEU A 46 -11.07 1.23 -1.29
N PHE A 47 -11.52 1.99 -2.30
CA PHE A 47 -12.25 3.25 -2.08
C PHE A 47 -13.61 3.03 -1.38
N TYR A 48 -14.35 1.99 -1.80
CA TYR A 48 -15.62 1.62 -1.16
C TYR A 48 -15.47 0.73 0.07
N MET A 49 -14.23 0.37 0.45
CA MET A 49 -13.92 -0.55 1.56
C MET A 49 -14.70 -1.87 1.51
N ASP A 50 -14.91 -2.40 0.31
CA ASP A 50 -15.67 -3.63 0.07
C ASP A 50 -14.72 -4.85 0.10
N ASN A 51 -14.62 -5.49 1.28
CA ASN A 51 -13.67 -6.58 1.53
C ASN A 51 -13.90 -7.80 0.62
N ASP A 52 -15.14 -8.14 0.31
CA ASP A 52 -15.48 -9.27 -0.57
C ASP A 52 -14.99 -9.03 -2.00
N LEU A 53 -15.19 -7.81 -2.50
CA LEU A 53 -14.75 -7.43 -3.84
C LEU A 53 -13.22 -7.42 -3.94
N ILE A 54 -12.52 -6.91 -2.91
CA ILE A 54 -11.06 -6.88 -2.87
C ILE A 54 -10.48 -8.29 -2.83
N THR A 55 -11.04 -9.19 -2.02
CA THR A 55 -10.52 -10.56 -1.87
C THR A 55 -10.64 -11.34 -3.19
N ARG A 56 -11.82 -11.28 -3.83
CA ARG A 56 -12.06 -11.93 -5.14
C ARG A 56 -11.14 -11.39 -6.23
N ASN A 57 -10.93 -10.08 -6.27
CA ASN A 57 -10.07 -9.48 -7.29
C ASN A 57 -8.58 -9.73 -7.00
N THR A 58 -8.17 -9.85 -5.73
CA THR A 58 -6.80 -10.22 -5.35
C THR A 58 -6.49 -11.66 -5.77
N GLU A 59 -7.42 -12.59 -5.58
CA GLU A 59 -7.25 -13.98 -6.00
C GLU A 59 -7.16 -14.11 -7.53
N LYS A 60 -8.03 -13.40 -8.27
CA LYS A 60 -7.92 -13.31 -9.73
C LYS A 60 -6.60 -12.68 -10.19
N ALA A 61 -6.11 -11.66 -9.50
CA ALA A 61 -4.82 -11.05 -9.82
C ALA A 61 -3.67 -12.02 -9.59
N LYS A 62 -3.72 -12.84 -8.53
CA LYS A 62 -2.72 -13.89 -8.27
C LYS A 62 -2.69 -14.95 -9.37
N SER A 63 -3.85 -15.47 -9.78
CA SER A 63 -3.90 -16.46 -10.86
C SER A 63 -3.36 -15.91 -12.18
N LEU A 64 -3.72 -14.67 -12.53
CA LEU A 64 -3.22 -13.99 -13.73
C LEU A 64 -1.70 -13.73 -13.69
N ILE A 65 -1.11 -13.58 -12.50
CA ILE A 65 0.34 -13.42 -12.33
C ILE A 65 1.08 -14.75 -12.47
N GLU A 66 0.48 -15.86 -12.03
CA GLU A 66 1.03 -17.20 -12.22
C GLU A 66 1.03 -17.62 -13.69
N GLU A 67 0.02 -17.21 -14.46
CA GLU A 67 -0.10 -17.49 -15.90
C GLU A 67 0.96 -16.78 -16.77
N GLY A 68 1.60 -15.72 -16.26
CA GLY A 68 2.62 -14.98 -17.01
C GLY A 68 2.76 -13.51 -16.65
N GLY A 69 2.66 -13.18 -15.36
CA GLY A 69 2.76 -11.81 -14.88
C GLY A 69 4.18 -11.28 -14.88
N ASP A 70 4.34 -10.06 -15.40
CA ASP A 70 5.56 -9.26 -15.32
C ASP A 70 5.97 -9.01 -13.86
N TRP A 71 7.28 -8.98 -13.58
CA TRP A 71 7.82 -8.84 -12.22
C TRP A 71 7.39 -7.51 -11.57
N ASP A 72 7.34 -6.41 -12.34
CA ASP A 72 6.85 -5.11 -11.83
C ASP A 72 5.39 -5.21 -11.36
N ARG A 73 4.53 -5.86 -12.15
CA ARG A 73 3.10 -6.04 -11.80
C ARG A 73 2.91 -6.91 -10.56
N ARG A 74 3.81 -7.87 -10.32
CA ARG A 74 3.82 -8.66 -9.08
C ARG A 74 4.12 -7.82 -7.86
N ASN A 75 5.09 -6.90 -7.94
CA ASN A 75 5.39 -5.99 -6.83
C ASN A 75 4.25 -5.02 -6.57
N ARG A 76 3.60 -4.49 -7.62
CA ARG A 76 2.38 -3.68 -7.47
C ARG A 76 1.28 -4.44 -6.73
N LEU A 77 1.01 -5.70 -7.10
CA LEU A 77 0.01 -6.51 -6.41
C LEU A 77 0.36 -6.70 -4.93
N LYS A 78 1.63 -6.95 -4.59
CA LYS A 78 2.06 -7.07 -3.19
C LYS A 78 1.75 -5.79 -2.39
N VAL A 79 1.97 -4.61 -2.96
CA VAL A 79 1.64 -3.33 -2.31
C VAL A 79 0.14 -3.21 -2.06
N TYR A 80 -0.69 -3.52 -3.06
CA TYR A 80 -2.15 -3.51 -2.91
C TYR A 80 -2.65 -4.50 -1.86
N GLN A 81 -2.09 -5.72 -1.85
CA GLN A 81 -2.41 -6.73 -0.86
C GLN A 81 -1.97 -6.28 0.54
N GLY A 82 -0.78 -5.69 0.67
CA GLY A 82 -0.29 -5.11 1.93
C GLY A 82 -1.23 -4.02 2.46
N LEU A 83 -1.71 -3.12 1.59
CA LEU A 83 -2.66 -2.08 1.97
C LEU A 83 -4.01 -2.66 2.45
N TYR A 84 -4.48 -3.72 1.78
CA TYR A 84 -5.68 -4.45 2.20
C TYR A 84 -5.49 -5.14 3.56
N CYS A 85 -4.33 -5.77 3.80
CA CYS A 85 -4.00 -6.35 5.10
C CYS A 85 -4.01 -5.29 6.22
N VAL A 86 -3.52 -4.07 5.96
CA VAL A 86 -3.64 -2.95 6.91
C VAL A 86 -5.10 -2.60 7.19
N ALA A 87 -5.97 -2.61 6.17
CA ALA A 87 -7.39 -2.32 6.33
C ALA A 87 -8.12 -3.36 7.21
N ILE A 88 -7.76 -4.65 7.07
CA ILE A 88 -8.29 -5.75 7.91
C ILE A 88 -7.61 -5.82 9.29
N ARG A 89 -6.61 -4.96 9.55
CA ARG A 89 -5.78 -4.94 10.78
C ARG A 89 -4.88 -6.17 10.94
N ASP A 90 -4.53 -6.86 9.85
CA ASP A 90 -3.47 -7.89 9.85
C ASP A 90 -2.11 -7.24 9.58
N PHE A 91 -1.50 -6.74 10.66
CA PHE A 91 -0.22 -6.03 10.56
C PHE A 91 0.97 -6.95 10.28
N LYS A 92 0.88 -8.25 10.64
CA LYS A 92 1.99 -9.20 10.45
C LYS A 92 2.24 -9.47 8.99
N GLN A 93 1.19 -9.86 8.25
CA GLN A 93 1.30 -10.06 6.80
C GLN A 93 1.61 -8.75 6.07
N ALA A 94 1.00 -7.64 6.50
CA ALA A 94 1.26 -6.34 5.89
C ALA A 94 2.73 -5.91 6.02
N ALA A 95 3.36 -6.11 7.19
CA ALA A 95 4.76 -5.76 7.40
C ALA A 95 5.71 -6.54 6.49
N GLU A 96 5.48 -7.84 6.33
CA GLU A 96 6.31 -8.69 5.47
C GLU A 96 6.18 -8.27 4.00
N LEU A 97 4.95 -8.06 3.52
CA LEU A 97 4.68 -7.62 2.15
C LEU A 97 5.26 -6.22 1.87
N PHE A 98 5.20 -5.29 2.83
CA PHE A 98 5.74 -3.95 2.66
C PHE A 98 7.26 -3.90 2.70
N LEU A 99 7.90 -4.70 3.56
CA LEU A 99 9.37 -4.75 3.62
C LEU A 99 9.97 -5.35 2.34
N ASP A 100 9.32 -6.37 1.77
CA ASP A 100 9.72 -6.95 0.48
C ASP A 100 9.58 -5.97 -0.69
N THR A 101 8.62 -5.05 -0.61
CA THR A 101 8.29 -4.12 -1.71
C THR A 101 8.96 -2.76 -1.58
N VAL A 102 9.60 -2.45 -0.45
CA VAL A 102 10.22 -1.15 -0.19
C VAL A 102 11.38 -0.84 -1.14
N SER A 103 12.14 -1.87 -1.54
CA SER A 103 13.30 -1.79 -2.42
C SER A 103 12.93 -1.69 -3.91
N THR A 104 11.70 -2.03 -4.23
CA THR A 104 11.24 -2.23 -5.61
C THR A 104 9.95 -1.46 -5.89
N PHE A 105 9.71 -0.41 -5.10
CA PHE A 105 8.49 0.38 -5.17
C PHE A 105 8.43 1.20 -6.46
N THR A 106 7.49 0.85 -7.33
CA THR A 106 7.20 1.56 -8.59
C THR A 106 5.77 2.12 -8.64
N SER A 107 5.02 2.02 -7.53
CA SER A 107 3.58 2.36 -7.45
C SER A 107 3.30 3.80 -7.04
N TYR A 108 3.83 4.77 -7.80
CA TYR A 108 3.57 6.21 -7.57
C TYR A 108 2.09 6.62 -7.75
N GLU A 109 1.27 5.74 -8.33
CA GLU A 109 -0.17 5.97 -8.52
C GLU A 109 -0.99 5.91 -7.22
N LEU A 110 -0.47 5.27 -6.17
CA LEU A 110 -1.17 5.08 -4.89
C LEU A 110 -0.77 6.14 -3.87
N MET A 111 0.53 6.35 -3.70
CA MET A 111 1.08 7.25 -2.70
C MET A 111 2.52 7.64 -3.06
N ASP A 112 2.96 8.78 -2.54
CA ASP A 112 4.36 9.18 -2.65
C ASP A 112 5.26 8.18 -1.90
N TYR A 113 6.46 7.94 -2.43
CA TYR A 113 7.40 6.97 -1.87
C TYR A 113 7.71 7.26 -0.39
N LYS A 114 7.82 8.54 -0.03
CA LYS A 114 8.01 8.98 1.37
C LYS A 114 6.87 8.55 2.28
N THR A 115 5.65 8.66 1.79
CA THR A 115 4.44 8.28 2.53
C THR A 115 4.36 6.77 2.68
N PHE A 116 4.70 6.03 1.62
CA PHE A 116 4.79 4.57 1.65
C PHE A 116 5.79 4.08 2.70
N VAL A 117 7.03 4.59 2.67
CA VAL A 117 8.06 4.22 3.65
C VAL A 117 7.61 4.55 5.08
N THR A 118 6.93 5.68 5.28
CA THR A 118 6.39 6.04 6.60
C THR A 118 5.35 5.03 7.09
N TYR A 119 4.44 4.57 6.23
CA TYR A 119 3.47 3.52 6.58
C TYR A 119 4.14 2.18 6.84
N THR A 120 5.13 1.81 6.03
CA THR A 120 5.93 0.59 6.25
C THR A 120 6.58 0.61 7.62
N VAL A 121 7.23 1.72 8.00
CA VAL A 121 7.84 1.86 9.34
C VAL A 121 6.80 1.70 10.45
N TYR A 122 5.62 2.30 10.34
CA TYR A 122 4.57 2.17 11.37
C TYR A 122 4.01 0.76 11.48
N VAL A 123 3.73 0.10 10.35
CA VAL A 123 3.24 -1.27 10.35
C VAL A 123 4.33 -2.22 10.87
N SER A 124 5.59 -2.03 10.49
CA SER A 124 6.72 -2.81 11.01
C SER A 124 6.94 -2.61 12.50
N MET A 125 6.76 -1.40 13.03
CA MET A 125 6.86 -1.14 14.48
C MET A 125 5.78 -1.84 15.30
N ILE A 126 4.60 -2.07 14.72
CA ILE A 126 3.49 -2.78 15.38
C ILE A 126 3.64 -4.30 15.23
N ALA A 127 4.10 -4.76 14.08
CA ALA A 127 4.08 -6.17 13.70
C ALA A 127 5.32 -6.97 14.14
N LEU A 128 6.50 -6.35 14.10
CA LEU A 128 7.78 -7.03 14.29
C LEU A 128 8.31 -6.91 15.71
N GLU A 129 9.02 -7.94 16.14
CA GLU A 129 9.75 -7.93 17.40
C GLU A 129 11.03 -7.09 17.31
N ARG A 130 11.58 -6.67 18.45
CA ARG A 130 12.78 -5.80 18.54
C ARG A 130 13.98 -6.29 17.73
N PRO A 131 14.29 -7.61 17.64
CA PRO A 131 15.41 -8.10 16.83
C PRO A 131 15.20 -7.85 15.32
N ASP A 132 14.03 -8.22 14.82
CA ASP A 132 13.68 -8.10 13.40
C ASP A 132 13.56 -6.65 12.95
N LEU A 133 13.04 -5.78 13.83
CA LEU A 133 12.98 -4.34 13.57
C LEU A 133 14.38 -3.74 13.39
N ARG A 134 15.35 -4.20 14.20
CA ARG A 134 16.74 -3.74 14.07
C ARG A 134 17.35 -4.17 12.74
N GLU A 135 17.13 -5.42 12.35
CA GLU A 135 17.74 -5.97 11.14
C GLU A 135 17.11 -5.44 9.86
N LYS A 136 15.78 -5.44 9.78
CA LYS A 136 15.06 -5.09 8.54
C LYS A 136 14.85 -3.59 8.38
N VAL A 137 14.61 -2.85 9.47
CA VAL A 137 14.25 -1.42 9.39
C VAL A 137 15.44 -0.52 9.74
N ILE A 138 16.13 -0.76 10.85
CA ILE A 138 17.22 0.13 11.31
C ILE A 138 18.48 -0.03 10.46
N LYS A 139 18.79 -1.25 9.99
CA LYS A 139 19.93 -1.50 9.08
C LYS A 139 19.58 -1.37 7.60
N GLY A 140 18.30 -1.20 7.25
CA GLY A 140 17.86 -1.05 5.87
C GLY A 140 18.29 0.32 5.32
N ALA A 141 19.23 0.35 4.37
CA ALA A 141 19.79 1.58 3.82
C ALA A 141 18.73 2.47 3.14
N GLU A 142 17.81 1.86 2.39
CA GLU A 142 16.75 2.55 1.64
C GLU A 142 15.77 3.28 2.57
N ILE A 143 15.35 2.61 3.65
CA ILE A 143 14.47 3.19 4.66
C ILE A 143 15.21 4.31 5.38
N LEU A 144 16.49 4.10 5.71
CA LEU A 144 17.30 5.07 6.43
C LEU A 144 17.52 6.35 5.63
N GLU A 145 17.77 6.25 4.32
CA GLU A 145 17.90 7.39 3.41
C GLU A 145 16.61 8.24 3.37
N VAL A 146 15.44 7.60 3.27
CA VAL A 146 14.16 8.32 3.32
C VAL A 146 13.90 8.91 4.70
N LEU A 147 14.25 8.20 5.77
CA LEU A 147 14.16 8.67 7.16
C LEU A 147 15.06 9.89 7.42
N HIS A 148 16.15 10.08 6.69
CA HIS A 148 16.96 11.31 6.77
C HIS A 148 16.16 12.54 6.33
N SER A 149 15.27 12.39 5.34
CA SER A 149 14.39 13.47 4.88
C SER A 149 13.20 13.72 5.82
N LEU A 150 12.87 12.76 6.68
CA LEU A 150 11.72 12.79 7.60
C LEU A 150 12.17 12.64 9.07
N PRO A 151 12.68 13.73 9.69
CA PRO A 151 13.22 13.66 11.04
C PRO A 151 12.20 13.27 12.11
N ALA A 152 10.90 13.54 11.89
CA ALA A 152 9.83 13.17 12.81
C ALA A 152 9.67 11.63 12.94
N VAL A 153 9.59 10.93 11.81
CA VAL A 153 9.45 9.46 11.75
C VAL A 153 10.72 8.79 12.26
N ARG A 154 11.89 9.35 11.92
CA ARG A 154 13.17 8.90 12.44
C ARG A 154 13.23 9.01 13.96
N GLN A 155 12.89 10.17 14.52
CA GLN A 155 12.91 10.38 15.96
C GLN A 155 11.93 9.44 16.67
N TYR A 156 10.76 9.18 16.07
CA TYR A 156 9.80 8.22 16.58
C TYR A 156 10.37 6.79 16.64
N LEU A 157 10.95 6.28 15.54
CA LEU A 157 11.56 4.94 15.48
C LEU A 157 12.73 4.79 16.48
N PHE A 158 13.68 5.73 16.48
CA PHE A 158 14.85 5.66 17.36
C PHE A 158 14.49 5.85 18.84
N SER A 159 13.49 6.69 19.16
CA SER A 159 13.04 6.86 20.55
C SER A 159 12.46 5.59 21.15
N LEU A 160 11.74 4.79 20.33
CA LEU A 160 11.25 3.48 20.76
C LEU A 160 12.41 2.49 20.96
N TYR A 161 13.37 2.48 20.04
CA TYR A 161 14.51 1.56 20.08
C TYR A 161 15.45 1.83 21.26
N GLU A 162 15.76 3.10 21.52
CA GLU A 162 16.63 3.54 22.63
C GLU A 162 15.89 3.65 23.97
N CYS A 163 14.63 3.21 24.04
CA CYS A 163 13.78 3.26 25.25
C CYS A 163 13.60 4.68 25.82
N ARG A 164 13.66 5.72 24.98
CA ARG A 164 13.43 7.12 25.38
C ARG A 164 11.93 7.46 25.31
N TYR A 165 11.16 6.91 26.25
CA TYR A 165 9.70 7.02 26.25
C TYR A 165 9.16 8.46 26.34
N SER A 166 9.87 9.37 27.01
CA SER A 166 9.48 10.79 27.09
C SER A 166 9.41 11.45 25.71
N VAL A 167 10.41 11.20 24.87
CA VAL A 167 10.51 11.71 23.50
C VAL A 167 9.54 10.96 22.57
N PHE A 168 9.32 9.67 22.83
CA PHE A 168 8.35 8.85 22.09
C PHE A 168 6.92 9.40 22.19
N PHE A 169 6.42 9.70 23.40
CA PHE A 169 5.07 10.25 23.56
C PHE A 169 4.93 11.66 22.95
N GLN A 170 5.97 12.48 23.02
CA GLN A 170 5.98 13.81 22.38
C GLN A 170 5.96 13.72 20.85
N SER A 171 6.70 12.78 20.27
CA SER A 171 6.73 12.56 18.82
C SER A 171 5.42 11.93 18.32
N LEU A 172 4.83 11.00 19.08
CA LEU A 172 3.52 10.43 18.78
C LEU A 172 2.41 11.50 18.73
N GLY A 173 2.42 12.45 19.68
CA GLY A 173 1.46 13.55 19.72
C GLY A 173 1.56 14.46 18.49
N LYS A 174 2.78 14.75 18.03
CA LYS A 174 3.04 15.56 16.83
C LYS A 174 2.60 14.84 15.55
N ASP A 175 2.90 13.55 15.44
CA ASP A 175 2.58 12.76 14.25
C ASP A 175 1.06 12.54 14.07
N ARG A 176 0.36 12.29 15.18
CA ARG A 176 -1.11 12.19 15.18
C ARG A 176 -1.78 13.50 14.73
N ALA A 177 -1.25 14.64 15.16
CA ALA A 177 -1.77 15.96 14.77
C ALA A 177 -1.50 16.28 13.29
N ALA A 178 -0.31 15.92 12.78
CA ALA A 178 0.03 16.12 11.37
C ALA A 178 -0.89 15.32 10.45
N ARG A 179 -1.15 14.04 10.76
CA ARG A 179 -2.03 13.18 9.94
C ARG A 179 -3.52 13.54 10.01
N PHE A 180 -3.99 14.07 11.14
CA PHE A 180 -5.37 14.57 11.23
C PHE A 180 -5.59 15.77 10.32
N ASN A 181 -4.58 16.63 10.14
CA ASN A 181 -4.65 17.75 9.21
C ASN A 181 -4.58 17.29 7.74
N ASP A 182 -3.78 16.27 7.40
CA ASP A 182 -3.74 15.73 6.03
C ASP A 182 -5.05 15.05 5.61
N LEU A 183 -5.79 14.42 6.54
CA LEU A 183 -7.13 13.89 6.26
C LEU A 183 -8.22 14.97 6.14
N SER A 184 -7.93 16.22 6.52
CA SER A 184 -8.92 17.32 6.52
C SER A 184 -8.91 18.18 5.26
N LEU A 185 -8.12 17.81 4.25
CA LEU A 185 -8.03 18.49 2.95
C LEU A 185 -8.67 17.70 1.78
N SER A 186 -9.60 16.79 2.09
CA SER A 186 -10.56 16.23 1.13
C SER A 186 -11.94 16.86 1.33
#